data_AF-A0A352XD78-F1
#
_entry.id   AF-A0A352XD78-F1
#
_cell.length_a   1.000
_cell.length_b   1.000
_cell.length_c   1.000
_cell.angle_alpha   90.00
_cell.angle_beta   90.00
_cell.angle_gamma   90.00
#
_symmetry.space_group_name_H-M   'P 1'
#
loop_
_entity.id
_entity.type
_entity.pdbx_description
1 polymer ?
#
loop_
_entity_poly.entity_id
_entity_poly.type
_entity_poly.pdbx_seq_one_letter_code
_entity_poly.pdbx_strand_id
1 'polypeptide(L)'
;MLENNKNLSLDLKESLKSLLQKAGFICKPAKGSHTKWIHPQLPKAIIIAGKDGSDAKDYLEKQVNDALEQLKSRENEETEE
;
A
#
# COMPACT_ATOMS: atom_id res chain seq x y z
N MET A 1 -7.60 23.24 -18.13
CA MET A 1 -8.75 22.34 -17.85
C MET A 1 -8.22 20.92 -17.97
N LEU A 2 -8.40 20.16 -16.89
CA LEU A 2 -7.95 18.80 -16.60
C LEU A 2 -6.44 18.57 -16.41
N GLU A 3 -6.18 17.86 -15.33
CA GLU A 3 -4.95 17.83 -14.55
C GLU A 3 -3.73 17.30 -15.29
N ASN A 4 -2.71 18.17 -15.32
CA ASN A 4 -1.29 17.89 -15.17
C ASN A 4 -0.92 16.40 -15.02
N ASN A 5 -0.46 15.83 -16.14
CA ASN A 5 0.76 15.03 -16.23
C ASN A 5 1.39 14.63 -14.88
N LYS A 6 0.97 13.48 -14.35
CA LYS A 6 1.83 12.64 -13.51
C LYS A 6 2.00 11.28 -14.17
N ASN A 7 2.53 11.31 -15.39
CA ASN A 7 3.53 10.34 -15.78
C ASN A 7 4.83 10.72 -15.04
N LEU A 8 4.85 10.53 -13.72
CA LEU A 8 6.01 10.86 -12.89
C LEU A 8 6.74 9.56 -12.58
N SER A 9 7.70 9.25 -13.45
CA SER A 9 8.93 8.53 -13.13
C SER A 9 8.74 7.37 -12.15
N LEU A 10 8.50 6.18 -12.69
CA LEU A 10 8.49 4.90 -11.99
C LEU A 10 9.91 4.47 -11.53
N ASP A 11 10.69 5.44 -11.03
CA ASP A 11 12.09 5.30 -10.61
C ASP A 11 12.36 6.34 -9.52
N LEU A 12 11.89 6.09 -8.30
CA LEU A 12 12.47 6.69 -7.09
C LEU A 12 11.99 5.95 -5.83
N LYS A 13 12.69 4.88 -5.42
CA LYS A 13 12.72 4.38 -4.03
C LYS A 13 11.38 4.47 -3.25
N GLU A 14 10.25 4.04 -3.82
CA GLU A 14 8.99 4.07 -3.09
C GLU A 14 9.01 2.96 -2.03
N SER A 15 9.24 3.34 -0.78
CA SER A 15 9.04 2.43 0.34
C SER A 15 7.58 1.95 0.31
N LEU A 16 7.32 0.67 0.61
CA LEU A 16 5.99 0.03 0.64
C LEU A 16 4.89 0.90 1.31
N LYS A 17 5.29 1.69 2.33
CA LYS A 17 4.45 2.67 3.03
C LYS A 17 3.81 3.70 2.09
N SER A 18 4.55 4.21 1.10
CA SER A 18 4.06 5.19 0.10
C SER A 18 2.99 4.56 -0.79
N LEU A 19 3.23 3.34 -1.28
CA LEU A 19 2.27 2.62 -2.12
C LEU A 19 0.95 2.37 -1.37
N LEU A 20 1.04 1.91 -0.13
CA LEU A 20 -0.13 1.69 0.73
C LEU A 20 -0.88 3.01 0.99
N GLN A 21 -0.18 4.10 1.26
CA GLN A 21 -0.82 5.40 1.48
C GLN A 21 -1.56 5.90 0.23
N LYS A 22 -0.96 5.76 -0.95
CA LYS A 22 -1.59 6.12 -2.23
C LYS A 22 -2.84 5.29 -2.52
N ALA A 23 -2.81 4.01 -2.14
CA ALA A 23 -3.95 3.10 -2.28
C ALA A 23 -4.99 3.23 -1.16
N GLY A 24 -4.96 4.30 -0.35
CA GLY A 24 -5.97 4.56 0.66
C GLY A 24 -5.83 3.77 1.96
N PHE A 25 -4.72 3.05 2.17
CA PHE A 25 -4.51 2.33 3.43
C PHE A 25 -4.26 3.30 4.58
N ILE A 26 -4.87 2.97 5.71
CA ILE A 26 -4.76 3.70 6.96
C ILE A 26 -3.61 3.12 7.77
N CYS A 27 -2.58 3.92 8.00
CA CYS A 27 -1.50 3.58 8.93
C CYS A 27 -1.98 3.76 10.38
N LYS A 28 -1.82 2.72 11.18
CA LYS A 28 -2.11 2.67 12.62
C LYS A 28 -0.82 2.33 13.38
N PRO A 29 -0.47 3.06 14.44
CA PRO A 29 0.63 2.69 15.30
C PRO A 29 0.32 1.34 15.96
N ALA A 30 1.25 0.39 15.89
CA ALA A 30 1.18 -0.86 16.61
C ALA A 30 2.21 -0.86 17.76
N LYS A 31 2.11 -1.83 18.66
CA LYS A 31 3.02 -1.94 19.81
C LYS A 31 4.49 -1.98 19.34
N GLY A 32 5.33 -1.12 19.93
CA GLY A 32 6.75 -1.00 19.59
C GLY A 32 6.99 -0.09 18.38
N SER A 33 7.98 -0.41 17.55
CA SER A 33 8.27 0.33 16.33
C SER A 33 7.43 -0.15 15.13
N HIS A 34 6.42 -0.99 15.32
CA HIS A 34 5.65 -1.55 14.22
C HIS A 34 4.52 -0.59 13.78
N THR A 35 4.22 -0.61 12.48
CA THR A 35 3.08 0.09 11.88
C THR A 35 2.15 -0.94 11.26
N LYS A 36 0.85 -0.81 11.53
CA LYS A 36 -0.20 -1.65 10.95
C LYS A 36 -0.94 -0.84 9.90
N TRP A 37 -1.00 -1.34 8.68
CA TRP A 37 -1.70 -0.73 7.56
C TRP A 37 -2.98 -1.52 7.31
N ILE A 38 -4.12 -0.84 7.31
CA ILE A 38 -5.44 -1.46 7.10
C ILE A 38 -6.19 -0.69 6.03
N HIS A 39 -6.97 -1.40 5.21
CA HIS A 39 -7.84 -0.75 4.23
C HIS A 39 -9.31 -1.06 4.55
N PRO A 40 -10.24 -0.09 4.54
CA PRO A 40 -11.66 -0.38 4.81
C PRO A 40 -12.28 -1.34 3.80
N GLN A 41 -11.87 -1.29 2.52
CA GLN A 41 -12.36 -2.18 1.47
C GLN A 41 -11.67 -3.56 1.44
N LEU A 42 -10.62 -3.80 2.24
CA LEU A 42 -9.96 -5.11 2.34
C LEU A 42 -9.96 -5.65 3.78
N PRO A 43 -10.24 -6.95 3.98
CA PRO A 43 -10.11 -7.56 5.31
C PRO A 43 -8.64 -7.76 5.73
N LYS A 44 -7.68 -7.66 4.79
CA LYS A 44 -6.25 -7.89 5.04
C LYS A 44 -5.58 -6.65 5.64
N ALA A 45 -4.72 -6.88 6.63
CA ALA A 45 -3.89 -5.87 7.27
C ALA A 45 -2.41 -6.19 7.08
N ILE A 46 -1.60 -5.18 6.73
CA ILE A 46 -0.16 -5.33 6.49
C ILE A 46 0.60 -4.74 7.67
N ILE A 47 1.48 -5.52 8.30
CA ILE A 47 2.28 -5.06 9.43
C ILE A 47 3.71 -4.84 8.96
N ILE A 48 4.17 -3.60 9.00
CA ILE A 48 5.53 -3.20 8.65
C ILE A 48 6.28 -2.86 9.93
N ALA A 49 7.37 -3.57 10.20
CA ALA A 49 8.27 -3.23 11.29
C ALA A 49 9.01 -1.92 10.98
N GLY A 50 8.97 -0.94 11.88
CA GLY A 50 9.55 0.39 11.68
C GLY A 50 10.99 0.52 12.15
N LYS A 51 11.65 -0.58 12.55
CA LYS A 51 13.12 -0.60 12.61
C LYS A 51 13.60 -1.00 11.23
N ASP A 52 14.05 0.00 10.46
CA ASP A 52 14.69 -0.07 9.13
C ASP A 52 15.99 -0.89 9.17
N GLY A 53 15.88 -2.16 9.58
CA GLY A 53 16.97 -3.13 9.60
C GLY A 53 16.81 -4.08 8.43
N SER A 54 17.21 -3.60 7.23
CA SER A 54 17.82 -4.33 6.11
C SER A 54 17.12 -5.56 5.48
N ASP A 55 16.05 -6.09 6.04
CA ASP A 55 15.41 -7.34 5.63
C ASP A 55 13.89 -7.16 5.54
N ALA A 56 13.42 -6.19 4.74
CA ALA A 56 12.05 -6.22 4.25
C ALA A 56 11.91 -7.37 3.24
N LYS A 57 12.06 -8.59 3.77
CA LYS A 57 11.97 -9.90 3.15
C LYS A 57 10.82 -9.88 2.15
N ASP A 58 11.05 -10.29 0.92
CA ASP A 58 10.12 -10.37 -0.23
C ASP A 58 8.65 -10.61 0.10
N TYR A 59 8.38 -11.35 1.17
CA TYR A 59 7.05 -11.54 1.73
C TYR A 59 6.26 -10.25 2.01
N LEU A 60 6.90 -9.17 2.50
CA LEU A 60 6.21 -7.89 2.73
C LEU A 60 5.82 -7.23 1.42
N GLU A 61 6.71 -7.22 0.44
CA GLU A 61 6.42 -6.71 -0.90
C GLU A 61 5.29 -7.51 -1.55
N LYS A 62 5.36 -8.84 -1.50
CA LYS A 62 4.30 -9.72 -2.01
C LYS A 62 2.96 -9.44 -1.34
N GLN A 63 2.92 -9.23 -0.02
CA GLN A 63 1.68 -8.89 0.68
C GLN A 63 1.10 -7.54 0.24
N VAL A 64 1.96 -6.54 0.02
CA VAL A 64 1.55 -5.22 -0.46
C VAL A 64 1.01 -5.33 -1.87
N ASN A 65 1.74 -5.98 -2.78
CA ASN A 65 1.29 -6.19 -4.15
C ASN A 65 -0.03 -6.96 -4.20
N ASP A 66 -0.16 -8.08 -3.48
CA ASP A 66 -1.41 -8.86 -3.42
C ASP A 66 -2.59 -8.01 -2.93
N ALA A 67 -2.38 -7.16 -1.92
CA ALA A 67 -3.43 -6.28 -1.42
C ALA A 67 -3.78 -5.18 -2.44
N LEU A 68 -2.79 -4.60 -3.11
CA LEU A 68 -3.03 -3.62 -4.18
C LEU A 68 -3.78 -4.22 -5.36
N GLU A 69 -3.44 -5.44 -5.77
CA GLU A 69 -4.15 -6.14 -6.84
C GLU A 69 -5.60 -6.44 -6.47
N GLN A 70 -5.85 -6.95 -5.26
CA GLN A 70 -7.22 -7.17 -4.76
C GLN A 70 -8.04 -5.88 -4.70
N LEU A 71 -7.43 -4.76 -4.33
CA LEU A 71 -8.11 -3.46 -4.36
C LEU A 71 -8.47 -3.07 -5.78
N LYS A 72 -7.52 -3.13 -6.72
CA LYS A 72 -7.77 -2.81 -8.13
C LYS A 72 -8.87 -3.66 -8.72
N SER A 73 -8.90 -4.97 -8.44
CA SER A 73 -9.97 -5.85 -8.92
C SER A 73 -11.34 -5.45 -8.38
N ARG A 74 -11.43 -5.02 -7.10
CA ARG A 74 -12.68 -4.58 -6.48
C ARG A 74 -13.11 -3.18 -6.96
N GLU A 75 -12.18 -2.24 -7.12
CA GLU A 75 -12.48 -0.91 -7.67
C GLU A 75 -13.02 -1.00 -9.10
N ASN A 76 -12.53 -1.94 -9.90
CA ASN A 76 -12.98 -2.12 -11.28
C ASN A 76 -14.37 -2.80 -11.40
N GLU A 77 -14.85 -3.48 -10.34
CA GLU A 77 -16.22 -4.02 -10.27
C GLU A 77 -17.25 -2.95 -9.88
N GLU A 78 -16.82 -1.85 -9.25
CA GLU A 78 -17.70 -0.79 -8.72
C GLU A 78 -17.98 0.35 -9.73
N THR A 79 -17.44 0.26 -10.96
CA THR A 79 -17.61 1.30 -12.01
C THR A 79 -18.59 0.90 -13.13
N GLU A 80 -19.25 -0.25 -13.03
CA GLU A 80 -20.28 -0.69 -13.99
C GLU A 80 -21.69 -0.70 -13.37
N GLU A 81 -22.15 0.42 -12.80
CA GLU A 81 -23.59 0.67 -12.57
C GLU A 81 -23.98 2.12 -12.89
#